data_AF-W9R1D0-F1
#
_entry.id   AF-W9R1D0-F1
#
_cell.length_a   1.000
_cell.length_b   1.000
_cell.length_c   1.000
_cell.angle_alpha   90.00
_cell.angle_beta   90.00
_cell.angle_gamma   90.00
#
_symmetry.space_group_name_H-M   'P 1'
#
loop_
_entity.id
_entity.type
_entity.pdbx_description
1 polymer ?
#
loop_
_entity_poly.entity_id
_entity_poly.type
_entity_poly.pdbx_seq_one_letter_code
_entity_poly.pdbx_strand_id
1 'polypeptide(L)'
;MEDTSLLELCVEEDVIHLLCSASNSPTLEKSLESLIEVSRTVDGRADLASRRILPVIIQLVRSLPYPLGHQLLLLSLRLLRNLCAGEVANQNIFVEQNGVGAVLNVFRSARLCSGADYGIIRIGLQVLANVSLAGEEHQREMWRQFFPQEFLSLARLRSREVCDPLCMVIFTCCDGNPGLLTEICSGYGLPIAKEIISTTAADILNERIEEITVPNEFASRVLGYSLTILRDICSLEDPRGSEEKPVDAVSMLLSSGLVELLLSLLRELEPPAIIRKAMKRGENEEGNSCSAKPCPYKGFRRDIVAVIGNCSYGRKQVQDEIRQKNGILLLLQQCVTDEDNPFLREWGIWSVRNLLEGNEENQRVVAELELQGSVNTPEIFELGLRVEVDPNSRSAKLVNISGAK
;
A
#
# COMPACT_ATOMS: atom_id res chain seq x y z
N MET A 1 -20.02 -19.82 33.47
CA MET A 1 -19.57 -19.74 34.89
C MET A 1 -18.23 -20.45 35.06
N GLU A 2 -18.03 -21.68 34.57
CA GLU A 2 -16.71 -22.34 34.63
C GLU A 2 -15.61 -21.57 33.88
N ASP A 3 -15.85 -21.11 32.65
CA ASP A 3 -14.83 -20.35 31.88
C ASP A 3 -14.43 -19.02 32.52
N THR A 4 -15.37 -18.35 33.19
CA THR A 4 -15.14 -17.06 33.87
C THR A 4 -14.24 -17.24 35.10
N SER A 5 -14.46 -18.30 35.88
CA SER A 5 -13.60 -18.64 37.03
C SER A 5 -12.19 -19.07 36.62
N LEU A 6 -12.02 -19.69 35.44
CA LEU A 6 -10.70 -20.07 34.93
C LEU A 6 -9.90 -18.86 34.45
N LEU A 7 -10.55 -17.85 33.88
CA LEU A 7 -9.91 -16.60 33.47
C LEU A 7 -9.46 -15.75 34.66
N GLU A 8 -10.25 -15.71 35.73
CA GLU A 8 -9.89 -15.03 36.99
C GLU A 8 -8.67 -15.65 37.68
N LEU A 9 -8.40 -16.94 37.48
CA LEU A 9 -7.20 -17.61 38.00
C LEU A 9 -5.93 -17.29 37.21
N CYS A 10 -6.05 -16.84 35.96
CA CYS A 10 -4.90 -16.54 35.10
C CYS A 10 -4.41 -15.09 35.22
N VAL A 11 -5.28 -14.19 35.67
CA VAL A 11 -4.99 -12.75 35.75
C VAL A 11 -4.67 -12.39 37.19
N GLU A 12 -3.59 -11.64 37.41
CA GLU A 12 -3.24 -11.14 38.73
C GLU A 12 -4.33 -10.22 39.30
N GLU A 13 -4.71 -10.44 40.56
CA GLU A 13 -5.79 -9.70 41.22
C GLU A 13 -5.49 -8.20 41.32
N ASP A 14 -4.22 -7.83 41.44
CA ASP A 14 -3.74 -6.43 41.41
C ASP A 14 -4.04 -5.74 40.07
N VAL A 15 -3.91 -6.46 38.94
CA VAL A 15 -4.22 -5.95 37.60
C VAL A 15 -5.72 -5.69 37.48
N ILE A 16 -6.55 -6.61 37.96
CA ILE A 16 -8.00 -6.48 37.95
C ILE A 16 -8.42 -5.27 38.80
N HIS A 17 -7.93 -5.21 40.04
CA HIS A 17 -8.27 -4.14 40.98
C HIS A 17 -7.90 -2.76 40.43
N LEU A 18 -6.72 -2.61 39.84
CA LEU A 18 -6.25 -1.33 39.32
C LEU A 18 -7.08 -0.86 38.11
N LEU A 19 -7.48 -1.77 37.22
CA LEU A 19 -8.35 -1.44 36.09
C LEU A 19 -9.78 -1.12 36.52
N CYS A 20 -10.33 -1.87 37.48
CA CYS A 20 -11.64 -1.60 38.07
C CYS A 20 -11.69 -0.24 38.79
N SER A 21 -10.64 0.09 39.54
CA SER A 21 -10.51 1.38 40.21
C SER A 21 -10.36 2.53 39.21
N ALA A 22 -9.56 2.36 38.16
CA ALA A 22 -9.36 3.40 37.15
C ALA A 22 -10.64 3.77 36.39
N SER A 23 -11.52 2.80 36.17
CA SER A 23 -12.75 2.96 35.39
C SER A 23 -14.03 3.13 36.23
N ASN A 24 -13.92 3.03 37.56
CA ASN A 24 -15.06 2.92 38.48
C ASN A 24 -16.07 1.85 38.05
N SER A 25 -15.59 0.67 37.63
CA SER A 25 -16.44 -0.41 37.11
C SER A 25 -16.33 -1.69 37.95
N PRO A 26 -17.38 -2.52 38.01
CA PRO A 26 -17.44 -3.66 38.93
C PRO A 26 -16.72 -4.91 38.42
N THR A 27 -16.39 -4.98 37.13
CA THR A 27 -15.83 -6.17 36.46
C THR A 27 -14.78 -5.75 35.47
N LEU A 28 -13.76 -6.58 35.26
CA LEU A 28 -12.69 -6.33 34.30
C LEU A 28 -13.19 -6.00 32.89
N GLU A 29 -14.20 -6.73 32.39
CA GLU A 29 -14.78 -6.49 31.06
C GLU A 29 -15.37 -5.08 30.94
N LYS A 30 -16.25 -4.69 31.89
CA LYS A 30 -16.83 -3.34 31.95
C LYS A 30 -15.75 -2.26 32.13
N SER A 31 -14.68 -2.56 32.86
CA SER A 31 -13.54 -1.65 32.98
C SER A 31 -12.88 -1.40 31.64
N LEU A 32 -12.57 -2.46 30.88
CA LEU A 32 -11.97 -2.31 29.56
C LEU A 32 -12.89 -1.54 28.62
N GLU A 33 -14.19 -1.83 28.59
CA GLU A 33 -15.17 -1.08 27.79
C GLU A 33 -15.19 0.41 28.13
N SER A 34 -15.24 0.75 29.42
CA SER A 34 -15.25 2.14 29.90
C SER A 34 -13.95 2.87 29.54
N LEU A 35 -12.79 2.24 29.76
CA LEU A 35 -11.48 2.81 29.41
C LEU A 35 -11.31 2.99 27.89
N ILE A 36 -11.87 2.08 27.08
CA ILE A 36 -11.90 2.23 25.62
C ILE A 36 -12.65 3.49 25.24
N GLU A 37 -13.81 3.76 25.85
CA GLU A 37 -14.59 4.97 25.57
C GLU A 37 -13.85 6.25 26.00
N VAL A 38 -13.23 6.25 27.17
CA VAL A 38 -12.40 7.38 27.65
C VAL A 38 -11.24 7.65 26.68
N SER A 39 -10.54 6.62 26.22
CA SER A 39 -9.35 6.73 25.36
C SER A 39 -9.63 7.20 23.92
N ARG A 40 -10.89 7.45 23.54
CA ARG A 40 -11.26 7.97 22.20
C ARG A 40 -10.80 9.41 21.99
N THR A 41 -10.74 10.21 23.05
CA THR A 41 -10.34 11.62 22.99
C THR A 41 -8.86 11.80 23.32
N VAL A 42 -8.25 12.89 22.86
CA VAL A 42 -6.85 13.22 23.18
C VAL A 42 -6.67 13.37 24.69
N ASP A 43 -7.55 14.12 25.35
CA ASP A 43 -7.49 14.37 26.79
C ASP A 43 -7.65 13.07 27.61
N GLY A 44 -8.54 12.17 27.18
CA GLY A 44 -8.72 10.88 27.84
C GLY A 44 -7.48 9.99 27.72
N ARG A 45 -6.78 10.02 26.58
CA ARG A 45 -5.51 9.30 26.44
C ARG A 45 -4.43 9.86 27.36
N ALA A 46 -4.33 11.19 27.45
CA ALA A 46 -3.36 11.86 28.32
C ALA A 46 -3.63 11.57 29.81
N ASP A 47 -4.89 11.60 30.26
CA ASP A 47 -5.28 11.22 31.63
C ASP A 47 -4.89 9.77 31.93
N LEU A 48 -5.23 8.83 31.04
CA LEU A 48 -4.89 7.41 31.21
C LEU A 48 -3.38 7.15 31.16
N ALA A 49 -2.63 7.93 30.38
CA ALA A 49 -1.16 7.90 30.37
C ALA A 49 -0.58 8.33 31.73
N SER A 50 -1.11 9.40 32.32
CA SER A 50 -0.69 9.89 33.65
C SER A 50 -0.93 8.86 34.77
N ARG A 51 -1.97 8.04 34.62
CA ARG A 51 -2.34 6.95 35.53
C ARG A 51 -1.61 5.63 35.27
N ARG A 52 -0.68 5.60 34.31
CA ARG A 52 0.12 4.41 33.95
C ARG A 52 -0.75 3.20 33.58
N ILE A 53 -1.86 3.41 32.88
CA ILE A 53 -2.76 2.32 32.48
C ILE A 53 -2.16 1.41 31.41
N LEU A 54 -1.34 1.96 30.50
CA LEU A 54 -0.76 1.18 29.41
C LEU A 54 0.09 -0.04 29.89
N PRO A 55 1.06 0.08 30.81
CA PRO A 55 1.78 -1.06 31.37
C PRO A 55 0.87 -2.18 31.90
N VAL A 56 -0.22 -1.79 32.57
CA VAL A 56 -1.18 -2.70 33.20
C VAL A 56 -1.92 -3.50 32.13
N ILE A 57 -2.28 -2.86 31.02
CA ILE A 57 -2.90 -3.55 29.88
C ILE A 57 -1.88 -4.46 29.16
N ILE A 58 -0.62 -4.08 29.04
CA ILE A 58 0.43 -4.96 28.49
C ILE A 58 0.59 -6.22 29.36
N GLN A 59 0.59 -6.07 30.68
CA GLN A 59 0.62 -7.19 31.61
C GLN A 59 -0.61 -8.08 31.44
N LEU A 60 -1.81 -7.50 31.37
CA LEU A 60 -3.04 -8.24 31.12
C LEU A 60 -2.98 -9.06 29.82
N VAL A 61 -2.52 -8.47 28.72
CA VAL A 61 -2.37 -9.15 27.43
C VAL A 61 -1.44 -10.36 27.52
N ARG A 62 -0.40 -10.32 28.37
CA ARG A 62 0.52 -11.45 28.57
C ARG A 62 -0.09 -12.59 29.38
N SER A 63 -0.95 -12.25 30.34
CA SER A 63 -1.54 -13.22 31.26
C SER A 63 -2.76 -13.93 30.68
N LEU A 64 -3.43 -13.34 29.69
CA LEU A 64 -4.64 -13.90 29.11
C LEU A 64 -4.34 -15.16 28.26
N PRO A 65 -4.89 -16.33 28.59
CA PRO A 65 -4.74 -17.53 27.78
C PRO A 65 -5.54 -17.37 26.48
N TYR A 66 -5.05 -17.95 25.39
CA TYR A 66 -5.75 -17.96 24.10
C TYR A 66 -5.99 -19.41 23.65
N PRO A 67 -7.22 -19.79 23.23
CA PRO A 67 -8.35 -18.92 22.85
C PRO A 67 -9.34 -18.56 23.98
N LEU A 68 -9.23 -19.11 25.20
CA LEU A 68 -10.22 -18.88 26.28
C LEU A 68 -10.45 -17.39 26.60
N GLY A 69 -9.39 -16.59 26.63
CA GLY A 69 -9.43 -15.15 26.92
C GLY A 69 -9.71 -14.27 25.71
N HIS A 70 -10.20 -14.81 24.59
CA HIS A 70 -10.36 -14.08 23.32
C HIS A 70 -11.08 -12.73 23.48
N GLN A 71 -12.19 -12.69 24.21
CA GLN A 71 -12.97 -11.45 24.37
C GLN A 71 -12.21 -10.38 25.15
N LEU A 72 -11.60 -10.75 26.28
CA LEU A 72 -10.78 -9.82 27.07
C LEU A 72 -9.56 -9.36 26.28
N LEU A 73 -8.92 -10.26 25.54
CA LEU A 73 -7.77 -9.95 24.71
C LEU A 73 -8.13 -8.95 23.59
N LEU A 74 -9.28 -9.13 22.94
CA LEU A 74 -9.80 -8.21 21.94
C LEU A 74 -10.02 -6.81 22.53
N LEU A 75 -10.63 -6.72 23.72
CA LEU A 75 -10.85 -5.45 24.42
C LEU A 75 -9.51 -4.81 24.82
N SER A 76 -8.57 -5.58 25.36
CA SER A 76 -7.24 -5.09 25.73
C SER A 76 -6.47 -4.54 24.53
N LEU A 77 -6.48 -5.24 23.39
CA LEU A 77 -5.82 -4.76 22.16
C LEU A 77 -6.50 -3.50 21.60
N ARG A 78 -7.83 -3.40 21.67
CA ARG A 78 -8.56 -2.17 21.30
C ARG A 78 -8.15 -0.99 22.17
N LEU A 79 -8.01 -1.21 23.47
CA LEU A 79 -7.56 -0.20 24.41
C LEU A 79 -6.11 0.20 24.14
N LEU A 80 -5.18 -0.76 23.95
CA LEU A 80 -3.79 -0.48 23.59
C LEU A 80 -3.71 0.36 22.31
N ARG A 81 -4.48 0.01 21.27
CA ARG A 81 -4.51 0.75 20.01
C ARG A 81 -4.88 2.21 20.26
N ASN A 82 -5.93 2.45 21.06
CA ASN A 82 -6.33 3.81 21.40
C ASN A 82 -5.24 4.51 22.22
N LEU A 83 -4.73 3.89 23.29
CA LEU A 83 -3.71 4.48 24.18
C LEU A 83 -2.42 4.86 23.45
N CYS A 84 -2.04 4.14 22.40
CA CYS A 84 -0.86 4.45 21.57
C CYS A 84 -1.16 5.45 20.43
N ALA A 85 -2.39 5.91 20.24
CA ALA A 85 -2.76 6.78 19.12
C ALA A 85 -2.31 8.23 19.35
N GLY A 86 -1.12 8.57 18.83
CA GLY A 86 -0.57 9.93 18.89
C GLY A 86 -0.15 10.37 20.30
N GLU A 87 0.01 9.42 21.22
CA GLU A 87 0.42 9.67 22.60
C GLU A 87 1.84 9.11 22.82
N VAL A 88 2.84 9.97 22.65
CA VAL A 88 4.27 9.58 22.61
C VAL A 88 4.72 8.95 23.93
N ALA A 89 4.23 9.42 25.07
CA ALA A 89 4.57 8.84 26.36
C ALA A 89 4.16 7.36 26.44
N ASN A 90 2.97 7.03 25.94
CA ASN A 90 2.50 5.65 25.88
C ASN A 90 3.25 4.83 24.83
N GLN A 91 3.56 5.40 23.66
CA GLN A 91 4.32 4.70 22.62
C GLN A 91 5.72 4.29 23.12
N ASN A 92 6.42 5.18 23.83
CA ASN A 92 7.73 4.89 24.44
C ASN A 92 7.62 3.77 25.48
N ILE A 93 6.68 3.90 26.43
CA ILE A 93 6.46 2.89 27.48
C ILE A 93 6.09 1.54 26.85
N PHE A 94 5.35 1.52 25.75
CA PHE A 94 4.98 0.29 25.06
C PHE A 94 6.22 -0.48 24.59
N VAL A 95 7.21 0.22 24.02
CA VAL A 95 8.48 -0.39 23.59
C VAL A 95 9.35 -0.78 24.79
N GLU A 96 9.51 0.10 25.77
CA GLU A 96 10.27 -0.14 27.00
C GLU A 96 9.79 -1.40 27.75
N GLN A 97 8.46 -1.60 27.77
CA GLN A 97 7.84 -2.73 28.43
C GLN A 97 7.75 -3.97 27.53
N ASN A 98 8.43 -4.02 26.38
CA ASN A 98 8.36 -5.12 25.41
C ASN A 98 6.92 -5.48 24.98
N GLY A 99 6.10 -4.45 24.73
CA GLY A 99 4.74 -4.58 24.22
C GLY A 99 4.70 -5.20 22.81
N VAL A 100 5.74 -4.95 22.00
CA VAL A 100 5.91 -5.56 20.67
C VAL A 100 5.92 -7.09 20.79
N GLY A 101 6.72 -7.64 21.72
CA GLY A 101 6.77 -9.07 21.98
C GLY A 101 5.46 -9.64 22.55
N ALA A 102 4.74 -8.86 23.36
CA ALA A 102 3.43 -9.25 23.87
C ALA A 102 2.42 -9.44 22.74
N VAL A 103 2.33 -8.48 21.81
CA VAL A 103 1.46 -8.57 20.63
C VAL A 103 1.92 -9.68 19.69
N LEU A 104 3.23 -9.89 19.53
CA LEU A 104 3.76 -10.97 18.71
C LEU A 104 3.35 -12.37 19.23
N ASN A 105 3.37 -12.57 20.55
CA ASN A 105 2.91 -13.82 21.14
C ASN A 105 1.41 -14.06 20.88
N VAL A 106 0.60 -12.99 20.91
CA VAL A 106 -0.81 -13.06 20.52
C VAL A 106 -0.95 -13.50 19.06
N PHE A 107 -0.15 -12.95 18.14
CA PHE A 107 -0.19 -13.37 16.73
C PHE A 107 0.15 -14.84 16.54
N ARG A 108 1.17 -15.34 17.25
CA ARG A 108 1.55 -16.76 17.20
C ARG A 108 0.40 -17.65 17.64
N SER A 109 -0.27 -17.32 18.74
CA SER A 109 -1.44 -18.05 19.24
C SER A 109 -2.64 -17.95 18.28
N ALA A 110 -2.96 -16.75 17.79
CA ALA A 110 -4.05 -16.48 16.86
C ALA A 110 -3.90 -17.24 15.52
N ARG A 111 -2.66 -17.48 15.08
CA ARG A 111 -2.35 -18.23 13.86
C ARG A 111 -2.46 -19.74 14.00
N LEU A 112 -2.35 -20.27 15.23
CA LEU A 112 -2.44 -21.71 15.50
C LEU A 112 -3.88 -22.21 15.66
N CYS A 113 -4.85 -21.31 15.81
CA CYS A 113 -6.26 -21.67 15.86
C CYS A 113 -6.77 -22.27 14.54
N SER A 114 -7.82 -23.10 14.65
CA SER A 114 -8.49 -23.73 13.51
C SER A 114 -9.14 -22.66 12.62
N GLY A 115 -8.39 -22.20 11.62
CA GLY A 115 -8.66 -20.94 10.93
C GLY A 115 -8.05 -19.79 11.74
N ALA A 116 -7.00 -19.18 11.19
CA ALA A 116 -6.32 -18.07 11.86
C ALA A 116 -7.31 -16.96 12.23
N ASP A 117 -7.17 -16.39 13.43
CA ASP A 117 -8.05 -15.33 13.91
C ASP A 117 -7.64 -13.97 13.34
N TYR A 118 -8.13 -13.68 12.14
CA TYR A 118 -7.83 -12.44 11.42
C TYR A 118 -8.25 -11.20 12.21
N GLY A 119 -9.31 -11.27 13.02
CA GLY A 119 -9.80 -10.15 13.83
C GLY A 119 -8.81 -9.72 14.90
N ILE A 120 -8.27 -10.69 15.65
CA ILE A 120 -7.23 -10.44 16.68
C ILE A 120 -5.92 -9.99 16.03
N ILE A 121 -5.51 -10.61 14.93
CA ILE A 121 -4.28 -10.24 14.22
C ILE A 121 -4.39 -8.81 13.69
N ARG A 122 -5.52 -8.46 13.06
CA ARG A 122 -5.77 -7.11 12.54
C ARG A 122 -5.68 -6.06 13.63
N ILE A 123 -6.36 -6.23 14.77
CA ILE A 123 -6.32 -5.22 15.84
C ILE A 123 -4.92 -5.09 16.45
N GLY A 124 -4.19 -6.20 16.63
CA GLY A 124 -2.81 -6.15 17.10
C GLY A 124 -1.89 -5.44 16.11
N LEU A 125 -2.05 -5.64 14.80
CA LEU A 125 -1.29 -4.90 13.78
C LEU A 125 -1.64 -3.40 13.81
N GLN A 126 -2.89 -3.04 14.10
CA GLN A 126 -3.27 -1.63 14.30
C GLN A 126 -2.62 -1.00 15.54
N VAL A 127 -2.40 -1.76 16.62
CA VAL A 127 -1.59 -1.30 17.77
C VAL A 127 -0.16 -0.98 17.29
N LEU A 128 0.46 -1.92 16.58
CA LEU A 128 1.83 -1.78 16.09
C LEU A 128 1.97 -0.61 15.10
N ALA A 129 0.99 -0.41 14.21
CA ALA A 129 0.96 0.75 13.31
C ALA A 129 1.01 2.07 14.09
N ASN A 130 0.16 2.21 15.12
CA ASN A 130 0.17 3.41 15.97
C ASN A 130 1.50 3.61 16.70
N VAL A 131 2.15 2.53 17.18
CA VAL A 131 3.45 2.61 17.85
C VAL A 131 4.58 2.98 16.88
N SER A 132 4.57 2.43 15.67
CA SER A 132 5.60 2.69 14.65
C SER A 132 5.67 4.15 14.19
N LEU A 133 4.59 4.91 14.36
CA LEU A 133 4.53 6.34 14.03
C LEU A 133 5.30 7.25 15.01
N ALA A 134 5.74 6.72 16.16
CA ALA A 134 6.42 7.50 17.19
C ALA A 134 7.85 7.90 16.84
N GLY A 135 8.52 7.14 15.95
CA GLY A 135 9.85 7.45 15.45
C GLY A 135 10.74 6.23 15.24
N GLU A 136 11.98 6.49 14.81
CA GLU A 136 12.94 5.50 14.33
C GLU A 136 13.26 4.38 15.35
N GLU A 137 13.37 4.71 16.64
CA GLU A 137 13.63 3.71 17.68
C GLU A 137 12.53 2.63 17.73
N HIS A 138 11.27 3.05 17.63
CA HIS A 138 10.10 2.17 17.68
C HIS A 138 10.03 1.30 16.41
N GLN A 139 10.34 1.90 15.26
CA GLN A 139 10.41 1.24 13.96
C GLN A 139 11.49 0.16 13.95
N ARG A 140 12.69 0.46 14.43
CA ARG A 140 13.81 -0.49 14.51
C ARG A 140 13.54 -1.63 15.48
N GLU A 141 12.97 -1.38 16.64
CA GLU A 141 12.63 -2.45 17.59
C GLU A 141 11.55 -3.38 17.03
N MET A 142 10.54 -2.81 16.35
CA MET A 142 9.53 -3.60 15.65
C MET A 142 10.15 -4.45 14.54
N TRP A 143 10.99 -3.84 13.72
CA TRP A 143 11.67 -4.52 12.61
C TRP A 143 12.52 -5.68 13.11
N ARG A 144 13.29 -5.47 14.19
CA ARG A 144 14.13 -6.49 14.82
C ARG A 144 13.33 -7.72 15.29
N GLN A 145 12.14 -7.52 15.83
CA GLN A 145 11.32 -8.63 16.33
C GLN A 145 10.54 -9.35 15.23
N PHE A 146 10.19 -8.66 14.14
CA PHE A 146 9.30 -9.19 13.11
C PHE A 146 10.02 -9.68 11.85
N PHE A 147 11.07 -8.98 11.42
CA PHE A 147 11.72 -9.25 10.14
C PHE A 147 12.72 -10.43 10.26
N PRO A 148 12.79 -11.31 9.25
CA PRO A 148 11.84 -11.50 8.16
C PRO A 148 10.69 -12.48 8.49
N GLN A 149 10.87 -13.39 9.45
CA GLN A 149 10.03 -14.59 9.61
C GLN A 149 8.59 -14.26 9.99
N GLU A 150 8.37 -13.36 10.96
CA GLU A 150 7.02 -13.08 11.45
C GLU A 150 6.24 -12.28 10.41
N PHE A 151 6.86 -11.30 9.76
CA PHE A 151 6.25 -10.60 8.62
C PHE A 151 5.87 -11.55 7.49
N LEU A 152 6.76 -12.46 7.09
CA LEU A 152 6.46 -13.45 6.05
C LEU A 152 5.29 -14.34 6.47
N SER A 153 5.27 -14.75 7.74
CA SER A 153 4.25 -15.62 8.28
C SER A 153 2.86 -14.99 8.30
N LEU A 154 2.79 -13.67 8.54
CA LEU A 154 1.57 -12.87 8.48
C LEU A 154 1.15 -12.62 7.03
N ALA A 155 2.09 -12.30 6.14
CA ALA A 155 1.79 -12.10 4.72
C ALA A 155 1.22 -13.37 4.05
N ARG A 156 1.71 -14.56 4.46
CA ARG A 156 1.21 -15.86 3.99
C ARG A 156 -0.23 -16.17 4.40
N LEU A 157 -0.82 -15.42 5.33
CA LEU A 157 -2.23 -15.57 5.66
C LEU A 157 -3.15 -15.17 4.51
N ARG A 158 -2.65 -14.36 3.56
CA ARG A 158 -3.37 -13.91 2.36
C ARG A 158 -4.78 -13.39 2.65
N SER A 159 -4.92 -12.68 3.76
CA SER A 159 -6.16 -12.05 4.21
C SER A 159 -6.01 -10.55 4.12
N ARG A 160 -6.94 -9.87 3.43
CA ARG A 160 -6.96 -8.40 3.27
C ARG A 160 -6.98 -7.68 4.62
N GLU A 161 -7.81 -8.17 5.54
CA GLU A 161 -7.92 -7.64 6.89
C GLU A 161 -6.58 -7.60 7.65
N VAL A 162 -5.68 -8.53 7.34
CA VAL A 162 -4.34 -8.63 7.93
C VAL A 162 -3.29 -7.92 7.08
N CYS A 163 -3.36 -8.07 5.75
CA CYS A 163 -2.40 -7.52 4.82
C CYS A 163 -2.36 -6.00 4.89
N ASP A 164 -3.52 -5.37 4.98
CA ASP A 164 -3.61 -3.91 4.97
C ASP A 164 -2.88 -3.23 6.15
N PRO A 165 -3.12 -3.59 7.42
CA PRO A 165 -2.35 -2.99 8.53
C PRO A 165 -0.90 -3.51 8.58
N LEU A 166 -0.61 -4.72 8.07
CA LEU A 166 0.76 -5.23 7.93
C LEU A 166 1.59 -4.35 6.98
N CYS A 167 1.04 -4.00 5.82
CA CYS A 167 1.68 -3.09 4.87
C CYS A 167 1.95 -1.72 5.49
N MET A 168 1.00 -1.19 6.26
CA MET A 168 1.17 0.09 6.96
C MET A 168 2.36 0.04 7.92
N VAL A 169 2.46 -1.02 8.73
CA VAL A 169 3.59 -1.22 9.65
C VAL A 169 4.93 -1.30 8.90
N ILE A 170 5.02 -2.15 7.87
CA ILE A 170 6.26 -2.34 7.09
C ILE A 170 6.68 -1.01 6.45
N PHE A 171 5.74 -0.29 5.83
CA PHE A 171 6.00 1.00 5.21
C PHE A 171 6.47 2.03 6.23
N THR A 172 5.75 2.20 7.34
CA THR A 172 6.14 3.18 8.37
C THR A 172 7.53 2.88 8.94
N CYS A 173 7.93 1.61 9.00
CA CYS A 173 9.29 1.27 9.38
C CYS A 173 10.32 1.57 8.29
N CYS A 174 9.97 1.47 7.00
CA CYS A 174 10.87 1.79 5.89
C CYS A 174 10.94 3.30 5.58
N ASP A 175 9.87 4.04 5.85
CA ASP A 175 9.77 5.47 5.60
C ASP A 175 10.83 6.21 6.43
N GLY A 176 11.70 6.97 5.76
CA GLY A 176 12.86 7.60 6.39
C GLY A 176 14.01 6.66 6.81
N ASN A 177 13.91 5.34 6.55
CA ASN A 177 14.89 4.34 6.97
C ASN A 177 15.44 3.54 5.76
N PRO A 178 16.42 4.07 5.01
CA PRO A 178 16.94 3.42 3.81
C PRO A 178 17.58 2.05 4.09
N GLY A 179 18.09 1.82 5.31
CA GLY A 179 18.61 0.52 5.73
C GLY A 179 17.52 -0.55 5.79
N LEU A 180 16.38 -0.25 6.42
CA LEU A 180 15.25 -1.18 6.51
C LEU A 180 14.59 -1.41 5.14
N LEU A 181 14.54 -0.36 4.31
CA LEU A 181 14.13 -0.49 2.92
C LEU A 181 15.09 -1.41 2.13
N THR A 182 16.40 -1.34 2.39
CA THR A 182 17.35 -2.27 1.75
C THR A 182 17.10 -3.71 2.21
N GLU A 183 16.76 -3.91 3.49
CA GLU A 183 16.44 -5.23 4.04
C GLU A 183 15.15 -5.82 3.46
N ILE A 184 14.06 -5.05 3.33
CA ILE A 184 12.82 -5.56 2.73
C ILE A 184 12.98 -5.88 1.24
N CYS A 185 13.91 -5.20 0.58
CA CYS A 185 14.31 -5.46 -0.81
C CYS A 185 15.34 -6.61 -0.94
N SER A 186 15.87 -7.14 0.17
CA SER A 186 16.84 -8.24 0.15
C SER A 186 16.18 -9.59 -0.14
N GLY A 187 16.99 -10.62 -0.37
CA GLY A 187 16.54 -12.01 -0.52
C GLY A 187 15.61 -12.52 0.60
N TYR A 188 15.73 -11.95 1.81
CA TYR A 188 14.89 -12.30 2.95
C TYR A 188 13.54 -11.56 2.97
N GLY A 189 13.50 -10.33 2.45
CA GLY A 189 12.29 -9.50 2.41
C GLY A 189 11.42 -9.75 1.18
N LEU A 190 12.01 -10.17 0.08
CA LEU A 190 11.31 -10.46 -1.17
C LEU A 190 10.14 -11.43 -1.07
N PRO A 191 10.24 -12.56 -0.34
CA PRO A 191 9.09 -13.43 -0.11
C PRO A 191 7.92 -12.71 0.58
N ILE A 192 8.20 -11.74 1.46
CA ILE A 192 7.17 -10.94 2.15
C ILE A 192 6.46 -10.06 1.13
N ALA A 193 7.23 -9.30 0.34
CA ALA A 193 6.70 -8.44 -0.71
C ALA A 193 5.86 -9.25 -1.71
N LYS A 194 6.34 -10.43 -2.14
CA LYS A 194 5.60 -11.33 -3.02
C LYS A 194 4.24 -11.72 -2.47
N GLU A 195 4.16 -12.13 -1.20
CA GLU A 195 2.89 -12.56 -0.59
C GLU A 195 1.92 -11.39 -0.42
N ILE A 196 2.42 -10.20 -0.06
CA ILE A 196 1.64 -8.95 -0.01
C ILE A 196 1.08 -8.60 -1.40
N ILE A 197 1.94 -8.61 -2.42
CA ILE A 197 1.54 -8.34 -3.80
C ILE A 197 0.56 -9.40 -4.29
N SER A 198 0.77 -10.67 -3.96
CA SER A 198 -0.15 -11.74 -4.36
C SER A 198 -1.53 -11.57 -3.75
N THR A 199 -1.60 -11.12 -2.49
CA THR A 199 -2.87 -10.87 -1.79
C THR A 199 -3.60 -9.69 -2.43
N THR A 200 -2.90 -8.58 -2.65
CA THR A 200 -3.47 -7.37 -3.27
C THR A 200 -3.82 -7.56 -4.75
N ALA A 201 -3.01 -8.29 -5.51
CA ALA A 201 -3.24 -8.58 -6.93
C ALA A 201 -4.40 -9.56 -7.15
N ALA A 202 -4.52 -10.59 -6.32
CA ALA A 202 -5.63 -11.53 -6.37
C ALA A 202 -6.96 -10.80 -6.15
N ASP A 203 -7.00 -9.82 -5.26
CA ASP A 203 -8.19 -9.00 -5.05
C ASP A 203 -8.49 -8.11 -6.25
N ILE A 204 -7.51 -7.44 -6.86
CA ILE A 204 -7.81 -6.60 -8.04
C ILE A 204 -8.20 -7.43 -9.28
N LEU A 205 -7.69 -8.66 -9.39
CA LEU A 205 -8.04 -9.58 -10.49
C LEU A 205 -9.37 -10.32 -10.24
N ASN A 206 -9.73 -10.61 -8.98
CA ASN A 206 -10.95 -11.38 -8.63
C ASN A 206 -12.15 -10.49 -8.28
N GLU A 207 -11.93 -9.34 -7.64
CA GLU A 207 -12.95 -8.30 -7.60
C GLU A 207 -13.06 -7.78 -9.02
N ARG A 208 -14.22 -7.99 -9.66
CA ARG A 208 -14.65 -7.04 -10.69
C ARG A 208 -14.48 -5.69 -10.01
N ILE A 209 -13.56 -4.85 -10.48
CA ILE A 209 -13.28 -3.50 -9.94
C ILE A 209 -14.58 -2.66 -9.73
N GLU A 210 -15.74 -3.12 -10.23
CA GLU A 210 -17.08 -2.76 -9.75
C GLU A 210 -17.21 -2.65 -8.21
N GLU A 211 -16.58 -3.50 -7.39
CA GLU A 211 -16.63 -3.38 -5.90
C GLU A 211 -15.58 -2.40 -5.32
N ILE A 212 -14.53 -2.08 -6.06
CA ILE A 212 -13.53 -1.04 -5.70
C ILE A 212 -14.12 0.37 -5.88
N THR A 213 -15.27 0.51 -6.56
CA THR A 213 -15.93 1.80 -6.77
C THR A 213 -16.47 2.43 -5.48
N VAL A 214 -16.56 1.67 -4.38
CA VAL A 214 -16.64 2.25 -3.03
C VAL A 214 -15.22 2.27 -2.47
N PRO A 215 -14.53 3.43 -2.47
CA PRO A 215 -13.17 3.48 -1.95
C PRO A 215 -13.20 3.12 -0.47
N ASN A 216 -12.82 1.89 -0.14
CA ASN A 216 -12.29 1.63 1.18
C ASN A 216 -10.94 2.36 1.23
N GLU A 217 -10.92 3.54 1.85
CA GLU A 217 -9.75 4.42 1.98
C GLU A 217 -8.49 3.61 2.36
N PHE A 218 -8.68 2.58 3.18
CA PHE A 218 -7.65 1.68 3.60
C PHE A 218 -7.05 0.82 2.47
N ALA A 219 -7.88 0.20 1.64
CA ALA A 219 -7.43 -0.61 0.51
C ALA A 219 -6.71 0.24 -0.54
N SER A 220 -7.23 1.45 -0.80
CA SER A 220 -6.57 2.42 -1.67
C SER A 220 -5.19 2.82 -1.14
N ARG A 221 -5.06 3.04 0.17
CA ARG A 221 -3.77 3.34 0.80
C ARG A 221 -2.79 2.19 0.67
N VAL A 222 -3.23 0.96 0.89
CA VAL A 222 -2.39 -0.25 0.80
C VAL A 222 -1.90 -0.50 -0.61
N LEU A 223 -2.77 -0.32 -1.61
CA LEU A 223 -2.36 -0.35 -3.02
C LEU A 223 -1.31 0.72 -3.32
N GLY A 224 -1.52 1.95 -2.83
CA GLY A 224 -0.53 3.02 -2.99
C GLY A 224 0.81 2.73 -2.33
N TYR A 225 0.80 2.14 -1.13
CA TYR A 225 2.02 1.74 -0.45
C TYR A 225 2.71 0.58 -1.17
N SER A 226 1.96 -0.41 -1.65
CA SER A 226 2.51 -1.56 -2.38
C SER A 226 3.19 -1.13 -3.67
N LEU A 227 2.57 -0.24 -4.44
CA LEU A 227 3.17 0.31 -5.66
C LEU A 227 4.39 1.19 -5.38
N THR A 228 4.42 1.90 -4.25
CA THR A 228 5.60 2.68 -3.82
C THR A 228 6.78 1.76 -3.53
N ILE A 229 6.58 0.70 -2.72
CA ILE A 229 7.62 -0.29 -2.42
C ILE A 229 8.11 -0.96 -3.71
N LEU A 230 7.19 -1.36 -4.60
CA LEU A 230 7.52 -1.94 -5.90
C LEU A 230 8.35 -1.02 -6.77
N ARG A 231 8.01 0.27 -6.81
CA ARG A 231 8.72 1.27 -7.60
C ARG A 231 10.15 1.40 -7.09
N ASP A 232 10.33 1.44 -5.78
CA ASP A 232 11.63 1.59 -5.14
C ASP A 232 12.46 0.31 -5.34
N ILE A 233 11.88 -0.90 -5.19
CA ILE A 233 12.53 -2.17 -5.54
C ILE A 233 13.00 -2.18 -6.99
N CYS A 234 12.13 -1.83 -7.95
CA CYS A 234 12.49 -1.79 -9.37
C CYS A 234 13.51 -0.69 -9.71
N SER A 235 13.75 0.27 -8.80
CA SER A 235 14.77 1.33 -8.98
C SER A 235 16.16 0.92 -8.48
N LEU A 236 16.26 -0.14 -7.68
CA LEU A 236 17.55 -0.63 -7.21
C LEU A 236 18.38 -1.14 -8.42
N GLU A 237 19.51 -0.48 -8.69
CA GLU A 237 20.48 -0.96 -9.67
C GLU A 237 21.11 -2.25 -9.15
N ASP A 238 21.27 -3.24 -10.03
CA ASP A 238 22.15 -4.39 -9.75
C ASP A 238 23.55 -3.82 -9.47
N PRO A 239 24.13 -4.01 -8.26
CA PRO A 239 25.45 -3.50 -7.95
C PRO A 239 26.42 -4.11 -8.93
N ARG A 240 26.80 -3.33 -9.94
CA ARG A 240 27.77 -3.69 -10.97
C ARG A 240 29.05 -4.18 -10.28
N GLY A 241 29.20 -5.50 -10.12
CA GLY A 241 30.47 -6.15 -9.80
C GLY A 241 30.60 -6.96 -8.50
N SER A 242 29.56 -7.34 -7.75
CA SER A 242 29.75 -8.30 -6.64
C SER A 242 29.59 -9.75 -7.12
N GLU A 243 30.65 -10.56 -6.96
CA GLU A 243 30.72 -11.97 -7.38
C GLU A 243 29.73 -12.91 -6.66
N GLU A 244 29.13 -12.46 -5.56
CA GLU A 244 27.99 -13.15 -4.93
C GLU A 244 26.70 -12.50 -5.44
N LYS A 245 26.01 -13.15 -6.38
CA LYS A 245 24.70 -12.69 -6.89
C LYS A 245 23.68 -12.79 -5.75
N PRO A 246 23.24 -11.68 -5.13
CA PRO A 246 22.02 -11.72 -4.33
C PRO A 246 20.89 -12.12 -5.30
N VAL A 247 19.90 -12.86 -4.82
CA VAL A 247 18.72 -13.15 -5.64
C VAL A 247 18.13 -11.82 -6.10
N ASP A 248 18.17 -11.54 -7.42
CA ASP A 248 17.70 -10.27 -7.97
C ASP A 248 16.21 -10.10 -7.65
N ALA A 249 15.95 -9.15 -6.76
CA ALA A 249 14.63 -8.71 -6.33
C ALA A 249 13.70 -8.46 -7.50
N VAL A 250 14.23 -7.80 -8.52
CA VAL A 250 13.48 -7.48 -9.72
C VAL A 250 13.19 -8.75 -10.49
N SER A 251 14.18 -9.63 -10.73
CA SER A 251 13.96 -10.93 -11.39
C SER A 251 12.90 -11.81 -10.71
N MET A 252 12.82 -11.84 -9.38
CA MET A 252 11.77 -12.59 -8.69
C MET A 252 10.37 -12.00 -8.92
N LEU A 253 10.25 -10.68 -8.85
CA LEU A 253 9.00 -9.97 -9.13
C LEU A 253 8.57 -10.15 -10.58
N LEU A 254 9.51 -10.08 -11.53
CA LEU A 254 9.25 -10.32 -12.95
C LEU A 254 8.76 -11.75 -13.19
N SER A 255 9.42 -12.74 -12.58
CA SER A 255 9.00 -14.15 -12.65
C SER A 255 7.62 -14.42 -12.03
N SER A 256 7.10 -13.48 -11.23
CA SER A 256 5.77 -13.57 -10.64
C SER A 256 4.64 -13.04 -11.54
N GLY A 257 4.97 -12.47 -12.71
CA GLY A 257 3.99 -11.87 -13.62
C GLY A 257 3.61 -10.43 -13.27
N LEU A 258 4.46 -9.71 -12.53
CA LEU A 258 4.20 -8.33 -12.10
C LEU A 258 3.92 -7.39 -13.29
N VAL A 259 4.70 -7.50 -14.36
CA VAL A 259 4.54 -6.63 -15.55
C VAL A 259 3.19 -6.85 -16.22
N GLU A 260 2.79 -8.11 -16.38
CA GLU A 260 1.48 -8.48 -16.90
C GLU A 260 0.33 -7.93 -16.05
N LEU A 261 0.43 -8.06 -14.72
CA LEU A 261 -0.54 -7.50 -13.79
C LEU A 261 -0.66 -5.99 -13.97
N LEU A 262 0.46 -5.26 -13.90
CA LEU A 262 0.48 -3.80 -13.99
C LEU A 262 -0.05 -3.28 -15.33
N LEU A 263 0.27 -3.96 -16.44
CA LEU A 263 -0.29 -3.63 -17.75
C LEU A 263 -1.80 -3.89 -17.80
N SER A 264 -2.28 -4.98 -17.19
CA SER A 264 -3.71 -5.30 -17.15
C SER A 264 -4.47 -4.25 -16.33
N LEU A 265 -3.97 -3.89 -15.15
CA LEU A 265 -4.50 -2.81 -14.31
C LEU A 265 -4.60 -1.51 -15.09
N LEU A 266 -3.54 -1.12 -15.81
CA LEU A 266 -3.52 0.13 -16.57
C LEU A 266 -4.52 0.12 -17.74
N ARG A 267 -4.81 -1.04 -18.35
CA ARG A 267 -5.83 -1.17 -19.43
C ARG A 267 -7.26 -1.04 -18.92
N GLU A 268 -7.53 -1.44 -17.69
CA GLU A 268 -8.88 -1.40 -17.11
C GLU A 268 -9.30 0.00 -16.64
N LEU A 269 -8.31 0.87 -16.40
CA LEU A 269 -8.56 2.29 -16.11
C LEU A 269 -9.09 3.02 -17.34
N GLU A 270 -9.90 4.08 -17.14
CA GLU A 270 -10.20 5.01 -18.25
C GLU A 270 -8.90 5.55 -18.87
N PRO A 271 -8.86 5.97 -20.14
CA PRO A 271 -7.73 6.76 -20.63
C PRO A 271 -7.57 8.06 -19.81
N PRO A 272 -6.36 8.65 -19.73
CA PRO A 272 -6.17 9.94 -19.09
C PRO A 272 -7.15 10.99 -19.63
N ALA A 273 -7.56 11.95 -18.81
CA ALA A 273 -8.68 12.84 -19.15
C ALA A 273 -8.54 13.53 -20.53
N ILE A 274 -7.31 13.95 -20.87
CA ILE A 274 -6.98 14.57 -22.17
C ILE A 274 -7.16 13.58 -23.32
N ILE A 275 -6.68 12.34 -23.17
CA ILE A 275 -6.82 11.29 -24.19
C ILE A 275 -8.28 10.91 -24.38
N ARG A 276 -9.04 10.78 -23.28
CA ARG A 276 -10.47 10.48 -23.34
C ARG A 276 -11.26 11.56 -24.08
N LYS A 277 -10.97 12.85 -23.83
CA LYS A 277 -11.58 13.97 -24.57
C LYS A 277 -11.23 13.92 -26.07
N ALA A 278 -10.02 13.49 -26.40
CA ALA A 278 -9.57 13.35 -27.78
C ALA A 278 -10.28 12.19 -28.52
N MET A 279 -10.42 11.03 -27.88
CA MET A 279 -11.06 9.84 -28.47
C MET A 279 -12.55 10.05 -28.76
N LYS A 280 -13.29 10.67 -27.83
CA LYS A 280 -14.74 10.97 -28.01
C LYS A 280 -15.07 11.89 -29.19
N ARG A 281 -14.08 12.57 -29.78
CA ARG A 281 -14.28 13.51 -30.89
C ARG A 281 -13.97 12.89 -32.26
N GLY A 282 -13.37 11.70 -32.29
CA GLY A 282 -12.99 10.97 -33.52
C GLY A 282 -14.00 9.91 -33.96
N GLU A 283 -14.85 9.43 -33.04
CA GLU A 283 -15.88 8.43 -33.31
C GLU A 283 -17.27 9.10 -33.31
N ASN A 284 -17.99 9.03 -34.43
CA ASN A 284 -19.44 9.23 -34.43
C ASN A 284 -20.06 8.20 -33.48
N GLU A 285 -21.11 8.59 -32.75
CA GLU A 285 -21.65 8.02 -31.50
C GLU A 285 -22.16 6.56 -31.53
N GLU A 286 -21.50 5.61 -32.18
CA GLU A 286 -21.91 4.20 -32.22
C GLU A 286 -20.73 3.27 -31.97
N GLY A 287 -20.42 3.03 -30.69
CA GLY A 287 -19.35 2.11 -30.31
C GLY A 287 -19.23 1.88 -28.81
N ASN A 288 -20.04 0.95 -28.30
CA ASN A 288 -19.93 0.23 -27.02
C ASN A 288 -19.21 0.95 -25.86
N SER A 289 -19.99 1.49 -24.92
CA SER A 289 -19.49 2.04 -23.65
C SER A 289 -18.74 0.98 -22.85
N CYS A 290 -17.44 0.83 -23.09
CA CYS A 290 -16.57 0.05 -22.23
C CYS A 290 -16.62 0.74 -20.86
N SER A 291 -17.10 0.04 -19.84
CA SER A 291 -17.27 0.52 -18.47
C SER A 291 -15.90 0.78 -17.85
N ALA A 292 -15.27 1.87 -18.27
CA ALA A 292 -13.94 2.24 -17.86
C ALA A 292 -13.99 2.71 -16.40
N LYS A 293 -13.02 2.26 -15.61
CA LYS A 293 -13.16 2.30 -14.14
C LYS A 293 -12.33 3.45 -13.55
N PRO A 294 -12.85 4.14 -12.51
CA PRO A 294 -12.14 5.23 -11.87
C PRO A 294 -10.90 4.72 -11.13
N CYS A 295 -9.91 5.59 -10.96
CA CYS A 295 -8.71 5.26 -10.20
C CYS A 295 -9.04 5.05 -8.71
N PRO A 296 -8.49 4.01 -8.03
CA PRO A 296 -8.71 3.77 -6.61
C PRO A 296 -8.25 4.90 -5.69
N TYR A 297 -7.24 5.68 -6.10
CA TYR A 297 -6.79 6.90 -5.42
C TYR A 297 -6.07 7.84 -6.41
N LYS A 298 -5.87 9.10 -5.98
CA LYS A 298 -5.12 10.12 -6.73
C LYS A 298 -3.64 9.75 -6.84
N GLY A 299 -3.15 9.55 -8.05
CA GLY A 299 -1.78 9.13 -8.34
C GLY A 299 -1.62 7.64 -8.67
N PHE A 300 -2.69 6.84 -8.59
CA PHE A 300 -2.61 5.39 -8.86
C PHE A 300 -2.05 5.08 -10.24
N ARG A 301 -2.51 5.79 -11.28
CA ARG A 301 -2.03 5.60 -12.64
C ARG A 301 -0.54 5.95 -12.75
N ARG A 302 -0.13 7.07 -12.14
CA ARG A 302 1.29 7.46 -12.08
C ARG A 302 2.12 6.35 -11.45
N ASP A 303 1.67 5.79 -10.33
CA ASP A 303 2.41 4.75 -9.61
C ASP A 303 2.60 3.49 -10.43
N ILE A 304 1.55 3.01 -11.11
CA ILE A 304 1.66 1.88 -12.04
C ILE A 304 2.70 2.17 -13.12
N VAL A 305 2.60 3.34 -13.78
CA VAL A 305 3.53 3.73 -14.85
C VAL A 305 4.96 3.82 -14.33
N ALA A 306 5.17 4.37 -13.13
CA ALA A 306 6.49 4.48 -12.52
C ALA A 306 7.14 3.12 -12.26
N VAL A 307 6.38 2.15 -11.73
CA VAL A 307 6.88 0.78 -11.52
C VAL A 307 7.26 0.16 -12.86
N ILE A 308 6.38 0.21 -13.88
CA ILE A 308 6.66 -0.35 -15.21
C ILE A 308 7.94 0.27 -15.81
N GLY A 309 8.08 1.59 -15.72
CA GLY A 309 9.24 2.31 -16.23
C GLY A 309 10.55 1.88 -15.57
N ASN A 310 10.55 1.71 -14.25
CA ASN A 310 11.72 1.26 -13.51
C ASN A 310 12.08 -0.19 -13.84
N CYS A 311 11.10 -1.10 -13.91
CA CYS A 311 11.38 -2.49 -14.24
C CYS A 311 11.89 -2.66 -15.70
N SER A 312 11.59 -1.71 -16.60
CA SER A 312 12.04 -1.72 -18.00
C SER A 312 13.50 -1.28 -18.20
N TYR A 313 14.08 -0.54 -17.25
CA TYR A 313 15.41 0.05 -17.40
C TYR A 313 16.50 -1.03 -17.49
N GLY A 314 17.24 -1.05 -18.60
CA GLY A 314 18.36 -1.97 -18.82
C GLY A 314 17.99 -3.46 -18.94
N ARG A 315 16.69 -3.81 -19.00
CA ARG A 315 16.21 -5.20 -18.98
C ARG A 315 15.46 -5.57 -20.27
N LYS A 316 16.20 -6.06 -21.28
CA LYS A 316 15.63 -6.41 -22.60
C LYS A 316 14.45 -7.38 -22.53
N GLN A 317 14.50 -8.38 -21.65
CA GLN A 317 13.39 -9.32 -21.46
C GLN A 317 12.07 -8.63 -21.09
N VAL A 318 12.12 -7.66 -20.16
CA VAL A 318 10.94 -6.89 -19.74
C VAL A 318 10.46 -5.98 -20.87
N GLN A 319 11.39 -5.32 -21.55
CA GLN A 319 11.10 -4.46 -22.69
C GLN A 319 10.36 -5.24 -23.80
N ASP A 320 10.80 -6.47 -24.09
CA ASP A 320 10.18 -7.34 -25.08
C ASP A 320 8.82 -7.88 -24.61
N GLU A 321 8.68 -8.25 -23.34
CA GLU A 321 7.39 -8.67 -22.77
C GLU A 321 6.33 -7.57 -22.90
N ILE A 322 6.70 -6.33 -22.55
CA ILE A 322 5.81 -5.17 -22.67
C ILE A 322 5.41 -4.96 -24.14
N ARG A 323 6.35 -5.05 -25.09
CA ARG A 323 6.05 -4.96 -26.52
C ARG A 323 5.10 -6.05 -26.98
N GLN A 324 5.35 -7.31 -26.62
CA GLN A 324 4.51 -8.45 -27.00
C GLN A 324 3.07 -8.32 -26.49
N LYS A 325 2.89 -7.67 -25.34
CA LYS A 325 1.57 -7.37 -24.76
C LYS A 325 0.97 -6.04 -25.25
N ASN A 326 1.48 -5.46 -26.34
CA ASN A 326 1.04 -4.17 -26.89
C ASN A 326 1.11 -3.00 -25.88
N GLY A 327 2.02 -3.09 -24.91
CA GLY A 327 2.16 -2.14 -23.81
C GLY A 327 2.86 -0.83 -24.22
N ILE A 328 3.60 -0.80 -25.32
CA ILE A 328 4.25 0.43 -25.83
C ILE A 328 3.21 1.53 -26.08
N LEU A 329 2.14 1.20 -26.83
CA LEU A 329 1.06 2.13 -27.13
C LEU A 329 0.30 2.56 -25.87
N LEU A 330 0.07 1.61 -24.96
CA LEU A 330 -0.58 1.89 -23.68
C LEU A 330 0.23 2.89 -22.85
N LEU A 331 1.56 2.77 -22.80
CA LEU A 331 2.43 3.69 -22.06
C LEU A 331 2.53 5.06 -22.73
N LEU A 332 2.54 5.11 -24.08
CA LEU A 332 2.52 6.38 -24.82
C LEU A 332 1.27 7.22 -24.50
N GLN A 333 0.12 6.59 -24.26
CA GLN A 333 -1.10 7.30 -23.83
C GLN A 333 -0.95 7.97 -22.46
N GLN A 334 0.03 7.57 -21.65
CA GLN A 334 0.27 8.14 -20.33
C GLN A 334 1.23 9.35 -20.38
N CYS A 335 1.77 9.72 -21.55
CA CYS A 335 2.65 10.87 -21.74
C CYS A 335 1.90 12.21 -21.78
N VAL A 336 0.90 12.39 -20.92
CA VAL A 336 0.03 13.57 -20.85
C VAL A 336 -0.12 14.05 -19.41
N THR A 337 -0.44 15.33 -19.24
CA THR A 337 -0.78 15.89 -17.93
C THR A 337 -2.13 15.37 -17.47
N ASP A 338 -2.25 15.10 -16.17
CA ASP A 338 -3.47 14.59 -15.55
C ASP A 338 -3.59 15.14 -14.13
N GLU A 339 -4.71 15.78 -13.81
CA GLU A 339 -4.89 16.51 -12.53
C GLU A 339 -4.95 15.56 -11.32
N ASP A 340 -5.54 14.38 -11.50
CA ASP A 340 -5.61 13.36 -10.46
C ASP A 340 -4.32 12.54 -10.36
N ASN A 341 -3.40 12.69 -11.30
CA ASN A 341 -2.11 11.99 -11.34
C ASN A 341 -0.95 12.95 -11.60
N PRO A 342 -0.53 13.74 -10.58
CA PRO A 342 0.64 14.60 -10.69
C PRO A 342 1.88 13.83 -11.14
N PHE A 343 2.67 14.42 -12.04
CA PHE A 343 3.86 13.82 -12.66
C PHE A 343 3.61 12.62 -13.59
N LEU A 344 2.37 12.33 -13.96
CA LEU A 344 2.07 11.24 -14.89
C LEU A 344 2.83 11.39 -16.22
N ARG A 345 2.86 12.59 -16.79
CA ARG A 345 3.55 12.88 -18.05
C ARG A 345 5.03 12.53 -17.97
N GLU A 346 5.69 12.98 -16.91
CA GLU A 346 7.11 12.78 -16.68
C GLU A 346 7.43 11.29 -16.53
N TRP A 347 6.64 10.55 -15.75
CA TRP A 347 6.78 9.11 -15.61
C TRP A 347 6.44 8.35 -16.90
N GLY A 348 5.47 8.81 -17.68
CA GLY A 348 5.16 8.26 -19.01
C GLY A 348 6.35 8.38 -19.96
N ILE A 349 6.91 9.58 -20.07
CA ILE A 349 8.10 9.85 -20.91
C ILE A 349 9.28 9.01 -20.43
N TRP A 350 9.53 8.96 -19.12
CA TRP A 350 10.60 8.16 -18.52
C TRP A 350 10.45 6.68 -18.83
N SER A 351 9.24 6.14 -18.70
CA SER A 351 8.94 4.74 -18.98
C SER A 351 9.15 4.40 -20.45
N VAL A 352 8.69 5.26 -21.35
CA VAL A 352 8.91 5.09 -22.80
C VAL A 352 10.39 5.16 -23.13
N ARG A 353 11.14 6.10 -22.56
CA ARG A 353 12.61 6.14 -22.73
C ARG A 353 13.23 4.80 -22.34
N ASN A 354 12.96 4.31 -21.13
CA ASN A 354 13.53 3.06 -20.63
C ASN A 354 13.12 1.84 -21.47
N LEU A 355 11.93 1.87 -22.06
CA LEU A 355 11.41 0.81 -22.92
C LEU A 355 12.10 0.75 -24.30
N LEU A 356 12.54 1.90 -24.80
CA LEU A 356 13.19 2.06 -26.10
C LEU A 356 14.72 2.01 -26.03
N GLU A 357 15.30 2.35 -24.88
CA GLU A 357 16.74 2.41 -24.69
C GLU A 357 17.39 1.03 -24.91
N GLY A 358 18.26 0.94 -25.91
CA GLY A 358 18.95 -0.30 -26.28
C GLY A 358 18.09 -1.38 -26.96
N ASN A 359 16.83 -1.08 -27.34
CA ASN A 359 15.92 -2.05 -27.95
C ASN A 359 15.39 -1.55 -29.31
N GLU A 360 16.04 -1.98 -30.39
CA GLU A 360 15.67 -1.59 -31.76
C GLU A 360 14.28 -2.09 -32.16
N GLU A 361 13.88 -3.26 -31.69
CA GLU A 361 12.57 -3.84 -31.99
C GLU A 361 11.45 -2.98 -31.42
N ASN A 362 11.62 -2.44 -30.22
CA ASN A 362 10.68 -1.50 -29.62
C ASN A 362 10.72 -0.12 -30.31
N GLN A 363 11.89 0.35 -30.71
CA GLN A 363 12.04 1.60 -31.46
C GLN A 363 11.30 1.56 -32.81
N ARG A 364 11.34 0.41 -33.51
CA ARG A 364 10.61 0.23 -34.78
C ARG A 364 9.10 0.41 -34.60
N VAL A 365 8.52 -0.16 -33.54
CA VAL A 365 7.08 0.01 -33.23
C VAL A 365 6.70 1.48 -33.12
N VAL A 366 7.56 2.31 -32.51
CA VAL A 366 7.29 3.76 -32.38
C VAL A 366 7.58 4.51 -33.68
N ALA A 367 8.61 4.11 -34.44
CA ALA A 367 8.96 4.72 -35.72
C ALA A 367 7.90 4.48 -36.81
N GLU A 368 7.15 3.38 -36.70
CA GLU A 368 6.05 3.02 -37.60
C GLU A 368 4.73 3.76 -37.27
N LEU A 369 4.69 4.56 -36.19
CA LEU A 369 3.50 5.33 -35.85
C LEU A 369 3.29 6.48 -36.82
N GLU A 370 2.09 6.52 -37.41
CA GLU A 370 1.69 7.57 -38.33
C GLU A 370 0.85 8.64 -37.63
N LEU A 371 1.14 9.91 -37.95
CA LEU A 371 0.37 11.04 -37.47
C LEU A 371 -0.98 11.11 -38.21
N GLN A 372 -2.06 10.82 -37.50
CA GLN A 372 -3.42 10.82 -38.05
C GLN A 372 -4.09 12.21 -38.03
N GLY A 373 -3.64 13.12 -37.16
CA GLY A 373 -4.18 14.49 -37.08
C GLY A 373 -3.96 15.16 -35.72
N SER A 374 -4.38 16.43 -35.60
CA SER A 374 -4.42 17.15 -34.34
C SER A 374 -5.83 17.16 -33.76
N VAL A 375 -5.92 17.08 -32.42
CA VAL A 375 -7.18 17.28 -31.71
C VAL A 375 -7.20 18.69 -31.14
N ASN A 376 -8.15 19.50 -31.60
CA ASN A 376 -8.42 20.80 -31.03
C ASN A 376 -9.37 20.62 -29.83
N THR A 377 -8.87 20.89 -28.62
CA THR A 377 -9.71 20.84 -27.42
C THR A 377 -10.45 22.18 -27.23
N PRO A 378 -11.63 22.19 -26.58
CA PRO A 378 -12.40 23.40 -26.33
C PRO A 378 -11.57 24.49 -25.62
N GLU A 379 -10.68 24.09 -24.71
CA GLU A 379 -9.82 25.01 -23.95
C GLU A 379 -8.84 25.77 -24.88
N ILE A 380 -8.30 25.10 -25.90
CA ILE A 380 -7.40 25.73 -26.89
C ILE A 380 -8.20 26.70 -27.78
N PHE A 381 -9.42 26.30 -28.16
CA PHE A 381 -10.31 27.13 -28.98
C PHE A 381 -10.81 28.38 -28.24
N GLU A 382 -11.17 28.27 -26.95
CA GLU A 382 -11.57 29.38 -26.08
C GLU A 382 -10.44 30.41 -25.90
N LEU A 383 -9.18 29.97 -25.97
CA LEU A 383 -8.01 30.84 -26.00
C LEU A 383 -7.77 31.51 -27.38
N GLY A 384 -8.65 31.27 -28.36
CA GLY A 384 -8.52 31.79 -29.72
C GLY A 384 -7.44 31.09 -30.55
N LEU A 385 -7.03 29.87 -30.15
CA LEU A 385 -5.95 29.11 -30.77
C LEU A 385 -6.48 27.83 -31.44
N ARG A 386 -5.74 27.32 -32.43
CA ARG A 386 -5.92 25.96 -32.98
C ARG A 386 -4.57 25.32 -33.23
N VAL A 387 -4.52 23.99 -33.13
CA VAL A 387 -3.34 23.19 -33.45
C VAL A 387 -3.43 22.75 -34.91
N GLU A 388 -2.47 23.17 -35.72
CA GLU A 388 -2.26 22.70 -37.08
C GLU A 388 -1.01 21.83 -37.17
N VAL A 389 -1.06 20.81 -38.01
CA VAL A 389 0.13 20.03 -38.35
C VAL A 389 0.71 20.60 -39.63
N ASP A 390 1.97 21.00 -39.57
CA ASP A 390 2.71 21.42 -40.76
C ASP A 390 2.90 20.21 -41.69
N PRO A 391 2.39 20.24 -42.94
CA PRO A 391 2.45 19.10 -43.84
C PRO A 391 3.88 18.74 -44.28
N ASN A 392 4.83 19.68 -44.19
CA ASN A 392 6.22 19.47 -44.61
C ASN A 392 7.09 18.96 -43.46
N SER A 393 6.97 19.54 -42.26
CA SER A 393 7.77 19.14 -41.10
C SER A 393 7.09 18.09 -40.21
N ARG A 394 5.80 17.78 -40.46
CA ARG A 394 4.92 16.96 -39.60
C ARG A 394 4.86 17.45 -38.14
N SER A 395 5.29 18.68 -37.88
CA SER A 395 5.32 19.27 -36.54
C SER A 395 4.01 19.97 -36.23
N ALA A 396 3.46 19.77 -35.03
CA ALA A 396 2.30 20.52 -34.55
C ALA A 396 2.68 21.97 -34.22
N LYS A 397 1.86 22.94 -34.64
CA LYS A 397 1.99 24.37 -34.39
C LYS A 397 0.67 24.92 -33.84
N LEU A 398 0.74 25.79 -32.85
CA LEU A 398 -0.40 26.58 -32.39
C LEU A 398 -0.52 27.84 -33.27
N VAL A 399 -1.69 28.03 -33.88
CA VAL A 399 -1.99 29.18 -34.73
C VAL A 399 -3.23 29.90 -34.19
N ASN A 400 -3.27 31.22 -34.35
CA ASN A 400 -4.45 32.02 -33.99
C ASN A 400 -5.62 31.70 -34.92
N ILE A 401 -6.82 31.61 -34.36
CA ILE A 401 -8.06 31.50 -35.12
C ILE A 401 -8.38 32.90 -35.66
N SER A 402 -8.11 33.12 -36.95
CA SER A 402 -8.43 34.37 -37.65
C SER A 402 -9.94 34.66 -37.56
N GLY A 403 -10.33 35.58 -36.69
CA GLY A 403 -11.74 35.98 -36.50
C GLY A 403 -12.28 35.91 -35.07
N ALA A 404 -11.51 35.43 -34.09
CA ALA A 404 -11.87 35.55 -32.68
C ALA A 404 -11.73 37.02 -32.24
N LYS A 405 -12.87 37.71 -32.13
CA LYS A 405 -13.00 39.06 -31.56
C LYS A 405 -13.73 38.96 -30.24
#